data_AF-A0A2J7ZY41-F1
#
_entry.id   AF-A0A2J7ZY41-F1
#
_cell.length_a   1.000
_cell.length_b   1.000
_cell.length_c   1.000
_cell.angle_alpha   90.00
_cell.angle_beta   90.00
_cell.angle_gamma   90.00
#
_symmetry.space_group_name_H-M   'P 1'
#
loop_
_entity.id
_entity.type
_entity.pdbx_description
1 polymer ?
#
loop_
_entity_poly.entity_id
_entity_poly.type
_entity_poly.pdbx_seq_one_letter_code
_entity_poly.pdbx_strand_id
1 'polypeptide(L)'
;MALPSTALPLLPRAPAGAAAALVCVALGLLLLALLVVVCDPVQRWRLRRIPGPPALPLVGCLPQMMRWGGPTCYRRCAAKYGPVFKVAPRVPHAHAPFGYGSRMCIGWKFAAQEAKVALALLYQRLRFELEAGQVPLLAATALTLGPRDGVWLLARARNASSWLLMLLLSVHLLLLLLLLLVP
;
A
#
# COMPACT_ATOMS: atom_id res chain seq x y z
N MET A 1 -49.54 -15.94 56.44
CA MET A 1 -49.10 -16.57 55.17
C MET A 1 -48.41 -15.48 54.36
N ALA A 2 -47.10 -15.31 54.55
CA ALA A 2 -46.31 -14.27 53.90
C ALA A 2 -45.26 -14.96 53.02
N LEU A 3 -45.31 -14.70 51.71
CA LEU A 3 -44.35 -15.19 50.73
C LEU A 3 -42.99 -14.47 50.89
N PRO A 4 -41.89 -15.14 50.51
CA PRO A 4 -40.52 -14.73 50.86
C PRO A 4 -40.03 -13.53 50.04
N SER A 5 -39.36 -12.59 50.70
CA SER A 5 -38.64 -11.49 50.07
C SER A 5 -37.32 -12.00 49.46
N THR A 6 -37.36 -12.45 48.21
CA THR A 6 -36.13 -12.69 47.44
C THR A 6 -35.52 -11.34 47.05
N ALA A 7 -34.48 -10.94 47.78
CA ALA A 7 -33.66 -9.78 47.45
C ALA A 7 -33.00 -9.98 46.07
N LEU A 8 -33.20 -9.01 45.18
CA LEU A 8 -32.60 -8.97 43.84
C LEU A 8 -31.07 -8.92 43.97
N PRO A 9 -30.29 -9.76 43.24
CA PRO A 9 -28.84 -9.72 43.30
C PRO A 9 -28.33 -8.41 42.70
N LEU A 10 -27.60 -7.64 43.52
CA LEU A 10 -26.93 -6.40 43.13
C LEU A 10 -25.92 -6.71 42.00
N LEU A 11 -26.10 -6.10 40.82
CA LEU A 11 -25.13 -6.20 39.73
C LEU A 11 -23.74 -5.70 40.20
N PRO A 12 -22.65 -6.38 39.82
CA PRO A 12 -21.30 -5.96 40.16
C PRO A 12 -20.98 -4.59 39.55
N ARG A 13 -20.57 -3.62 40.37
CA ARG A 13 -20.05 -2.33 39.90
C ARG A 13 -18.74 -2.57 39.15
N ALA A 14 -18.65 -2.10 37.91
CA ALA A 14 -17.42 -2.17 37.12
C ALA A 14 -16.25 -1.50 37.87
N PRO A 15 -15.03 -2.05 37.80
CA PRO A 15 -13.88 -1.51 38.52
C PRO A 15 -13.56 -0.11 38.01
N ALA A 16 -13.23 0.82 38.91
CA ALA A 16 -13.00 2.23 38.61
C ALA A 16 -11.96 2.49 37.49
N GLY A 17 -11.06 1.54 37.23
CA GLY A 17 -10.07 1.61 36.15
C GLY A 17 -10.59 1.29 34.74
N ALA A 18 -11.76 0.64 34.60
CA ALA A 18 -12.30 0.24 33.29
C ALA A 18 -12.75 1.44 32.45
N ALA A 19 -13.31 2.47 33.09
CA ALA A 19 -13.70 3.71 32.43
C ALA A 19 -12.50 4.49 31.90
N ALA A 20 -11.41 4.57 32.69
CA ALA A 20 -10.18 5.24 32.29
C ALA A 20 -9.50 4.53 31.10
N ALA A 21 -9.46 3.19 31.12
CA ALA A 21 -8.93 2.40 30.02
C ALA A 21 -9.69 2.60 28.70
N LEU A 22 -11.03 2.65 28.75
CA LEU A 22 -11.86 2.90 27.57
C LEU A 22 -11.63 4.30 26.98
N VAL A 23 -11.47 5.31 27.84
CA VAL A 23 -11.15 6.68 27.41
C VAL A 23 -9.77 6.75 26.74
N CYS A 24 -8.75 6.10 27.30
CA CYS A 24 -7.42 6.04 26.69
C CYS A 24 -7.44 5.33 25.32
N VAL A 25 -8.17 4.23 25.19
CA VAL A 25 -8.33 3.52 23.90
C VAL A 25 -9.06 4.41 22.88
N ALA A 26 -10.14 5.09 23.28
CA ALA A 26 -10.88 5.99 22.41
C ALA A 26 -10.02 7.18 21.92
N LEU A 27 -9.25 7.79 22.82
CA LEU A 27 -8.32 8.87 22.48
C LEU A 27 -7.18 8.39 21.55
N GLY A 28 -6.65 7.19 21.79
CA GLY A 28 -5.64 6.58 20.92
C GLY A 28 -6.17 6.28 19.51
N LEU A 29 -7.39 5.73 19.40
CA LEU A 29 -8.04 5.48 18.11
C LEU A 29 -8.37 6.78 17.37
N LEU A 30 -8.82 7.81 18.09
CA LEU A 30 -9.09 9.14 17.53
C LEU A 30 -7.80 9.78 17.00
N LEU A 31 -6.71 9.73 17.78
CA LEU A 31 -5.40 10.24 17.36
C LEU A 31 -4.89 9.49 16.12
N LEU A 32 -5.01 8.16 16.09
CA LEU A 32 -4.63 7.36 14.92
C LEU A 32 -5.45 7.74 13.68
N ALA A 33 -6.77 7.88 13.82
CA ALA A 33 -7.64 8.30 12.72
C ALA A 33 -7.25 9.71 12.21
N LEU A 34 -6.96 10.64 13.12
CA LEU A 34 -6.56 12.00 12.78
C LEU A 34 -5.19 12.03 12.10
N LEU A 35 -4.23 11.23 12.57
CA LEU A 35 -2.94 11.03 11.91
C LEU A 35 -3.12 10.43 10.51
N VAL A 36 -4.00 9.45 10.31
CA VAL A 36 -4.26 8.88 8.97
C VAL A 36 -4.88 9.94 8.04
N VAL A 37 -5.88 10.69 8.53
CA VAL A 37 -6.57 11.74 7.75
C VAL A 37 -5.64 12.91 7.41
N VAL A 38 -4.66 13.24 8.25
CA VAL A 38 -3.70 14.33 8.00
C VAL A 38 -2.47 13.84 7.21
N CYS A 39 -1.92 12.67 7.52
CA CYS A 39 -0.74 12.14 6.85
C CYS A 39 -1.03 11.75 5.39
N ASP A 40 -2.19 11.17 5.08
CA ASP A 40 -2.54 10.78 3.71
C ASP A 40 -2.53 11.98 2.72
N PRO A 41 -3.20 13.13 2.97
CA PRO A 41 -3.15 14.28 2.07
C PRO A 41 -1.76 14.91 2.01
N VAL A 42 -1.00 14.95 3.12
CA VAL A 42 0.38 15.46 3.13
C VAL A 42 1.30 14.57 2.27
N GLN A 43 1.18 13.24 2.39
CA GLN A 43 1.93 12.31 1.54
C GLN A 43 1.52 12.44 0.07
N ARG A 44 0.22 12.54 -0.24
CA ARG A 44 -0.26 12.80 -1.60
C ARG A 44 0.24 14.12 -2.15
N TRP A 45 0.31 15.16 -1.32
CA TRP A 45 0.82 16.47 -1.71
C TRP A 45 2.32 16.40 -2.05
N ARG A 46 3.12 15.66 -1.27
CA ARG A 46 4.52 15.36 -1.61
C ARG A 46 4.68 14.66 -2.95
N LEU A 47 3.76 13.76 -3.31
CA LEU A 47 3.76 13.04 -4.59
C LEU A 47 3.33 13.90 -5.80
N ARG A 48 2.87 15.15 -5.62
CA ARG A 48 2.47 16.04 -6.74
C ARG A 48 3.60 16.36 -7.71
N ARG A 49 4.85 16.34 -7.22
CA ARG A 49 6.07 16.65 -8.00
C ARG A 49 6.46 15.54 -8.97
N ILE A 50 5.85 14.35 -8.90
CA ILE A 50 6.17 13.26 -9.82
C ILE A 50 5.85 13.71 -11.27
N PRO A 51 6.83 13.63 -12.19
CA PRO A 51 6.65 14.03 -13.58
C PRO A 51 5.73 13.05 -14.30
N GLY A 52 5.14 13.46 -15.42
CA GLY A 52 4.33 12.56 -16.23
C GLY A 52 3.59 13.27 -17.36
N PRO A 53 2.98 12.51 -18.29
CA PRO A 53 2.12 13.05 -19.34
C PRO A 53 1.05 13.99 -18.77
N PRO A 54 0.82 15.16 -19.39
CA PRO A 54 -0.20 16.09 -18.92
C PRO A 54 -1.58 15.46 -19.04
N ALA A 55 -2.35 15.54 -17.96
CA ALA A 55 -3.71 15.02 -17.91
C ALA A 55 -4.69 16.09 -18.40
N LEU A 56 -5.28 15.87 -19.58
CA LEU A 56 -6.37 16.71 -20.08
C LEU A 56 -7.61 16.58 -19.19
N PRO A 57 -8.44 17.63 -19.07
CA PRO A 57 -9.53 17.67 -18.09
C PRO A 57 -10.55 16.54 -18.22
N LEU A 58 -10.90 16.13 -19.44
CA LEU A 58 -11.89 15.08 -19.70
C LEU A 58 -11.28 13.69 -19.92
N VAL A 59 -10.22 13.61 -20.71
CA VAL A 59 -9.67 12.32 -21.18
C VAL A 59 -8.37 11.92 -20.47
N GLY A 60 -7.82 12.78 -19.60
CA GLY A 60 -6.55 12.53 -18.92
C GLY A 60 -5.40 12.38 -19.92
N CYS A 61 -4.55 11.38 -19.71
CA CYS A 61 -3.43 11.07 -20.61
C CYS A 61 -3.78 10.09 -21.75
N LEU A 62 -5.07 9.75 -21.95
CA LEU A 62 -5.49 8.76 -22.96
C LEU A 62 -5.02 9.09 -24.39
N PRO A 63 -5.11 10.34 -24.90
CA PRO A 63 -4.65 10.65 -26.25
C PRO A 63 -3.16 10.39 -26.46
N GLN A 64 -2.33 10.60 -25.42
CA GLN A 64 -0.91 10.29 -25.47
C GLN A 64 -0.66 8.79 -25.46
N MET A 65 -1.42 8.02 -24.69
CA MET A 65 -1.34 6.55 -24.69
C MET A 65 -1.68 5.97 -26.06
N MET A 66 -2.74 6.47 -26.70
CA MET A 66 -3.13 6.04 -28.05
C MET A 66 -2.07 6.41 -29.10
N ARG A 67 -1.51 7.63 -29.04
CA ARG A 67 -0.44 8.07 -29.94
C ARG A 67 0.86 7.29 -29.77
N TRP A 68 1.13 6.77 -28.57
CA TRP A 68 2.38 6.09 -28.24
C TRP A 68 2.33 4.58 -28.37
N GLY A 69 1.22 3.98 -28.81
CA GLY A 69 1.15 2.55 -29.16
C GLY A 69 0.88 1.62 -27.98
N GLY A 70 -0.19 1.89 -27.23
CA GLY A 70 -0.73 0.97 -26.21
C GLY A 70 0.29 0.63 -25.11
N PRO A 71 0.65 -0.65 -24.88
CA PRO A 71 1.54 -1.06 -23.79
C PRO A 71 2.95 -0.43 -23.87
N THR A 72 3.40 -0.01 -25.06
CA THR A 72 4.70 0.67 -25.22
C THR A 72 4.72 2.09 -24.66
N CYS A 73 3.55 2.67 -24.32
CA CYS A 73 3.47 4.01 -23.74
C CYS A 73 4.27 4.12 -22.43
N TYR A 74 4.31 3.06 -21.60
CA TYR A 74 5.07 3.05 -20.36
C TYR A 74 6.58 3.13 -20.59
N ARG A 75 7.11 2.45 -21.63
CA ARG A 75 8.54 2.53 -22.00
C ARG A 75 8.91 3.94 -22.46
N ARG A 76 8.06 4.58 -23.26
CA ARG A 76 8.27 5.96 -23.72
C ARG A 76 8.12 6.98 -22.57
N CYS A 77 7.15 6.79 -21.68
CA CYS A 77 7.02 7.61 -20.48
C CYS A 77 8.26 7.48 -19.59
N ALA A 78 8.77 6.27 -19.36
CA ALA A 78 9.97 6.04 -18.57
C ALA A 78 11.19 6.73 -19.18
N ALA A 79 11.36 6.64 -20.51
CA ALA A 79 12.43 7.32 -21.22
C ALA A 79 12.33 8.85 -21.14
N LYS A 80 11.11 9.41 -21.12
CA LYS A 80 10.89 10.87 -21.12
C LYS A 80 10.86 11.50 -19.73
N TYR A 81 10.30 10.81 -18.73
CA TYR A 81 10.03 11.35 -17.39
C TYR A 81 10.85 10.68 -16.29
N GLY A 82 11.67 9.68 -16.62
CA GLY A 82 12.47 8.92 -15.66
C GLY A 82 11.78 7.66 -15.15
N PRO A 83 12.43 6.90 -14.24
CA PRO A 83 11.92 5.61 -13.77
C PRO A 83 10.64 5.71 -12.94
N VAL A 84 10.32 6.89 -12.41
CA VAL A 84 9.13 7.16 -11.60
C VAL A 84 8.34 8.28 -12.26
N PHE A 85 7.16 7.95 -12.78
CA PHE A 85 6.26 8.90 -13.44
C PHE A 85 4.80 8.61 -13.13
N LYS A 86 3.95 9.63 -13.25
CA LYS A 86 2.50 9.52 -13.05
C LYS A 86 1.78 9.29 -14.38
N VAL A 87 0.79 8.40 -14.38
CA VAL A 87 -0.15 8.20 -15.49
C VAL A 87 -1.54 8.42 -14.93
N ALA A 88 -2.26 9.41 -15.46
CA ALA A 88 -3.57 9.83 -14.96
C ALA A 88 -4.63 9.69 -16.06
N PRO A 89 -5.12 8.47 -16.33
CA PRO A 89 -6.28 8.29 -17.19
C PRO A 89 -7.52 8.83 -16.46
N ARG A 90 -8.29 9.69 -17.12
CA ARG A 90 -9.57 10.19 -16.58
C ARG A 90 -10.79 9.53 -17.21
N VAL A 91 -10.60 8.72 -18.25
CA VAL A 91 -11.70 7.96 -18.83
C VAL A 91 -11.98 6.71 -18.00
N PRO A 92 -13.26 6.39 -17.73
CA PRO A 92 -13.63 5.10 -17.16
C PRO A 92 -13.05 3.95 -17.98
N HIS A 93 -12.56 2.92 -17.30
CA HIS A 93 -12.07 1.67 -17.91
C HIS A 93 -10.85 1.80 -18.85
N ALA A 94 -10.17 2.95 -18.90
CA ALA A 94 -8.88 3.07 -19.61
C ALA A 94 -7.80 2.13 -19.05
N HIS A 95 -7.91 1.77 -17.78
CA HIS A 95 -7.03 0.81 -17.14
C HIS A 95 -7.87 -0.33 -16.56
N ALA A 96 -7.93 -1.45 -17.30
CA ALA A 96 -8.70 -2.63 -16.93
C ALA A 96 -7.83 -3.91 -16.99
N PRO A 97 -6.77 -4.01 -16.16
CA PRO A 97 -5.81 -5.12 -16.23
C PRO A 97 -6.44 -6.47 -15.82
N PHE A 98 -7.58 -6.43 -15.13
CA PHE A 98 -8.35 -7.59 -14.68
C PHE A 98 -9.72 -7.69 -15.37
N GLY A 99 -9.89 -6.98 -16.50
CA GLY A 99 -11.18 -6.85 -17.18
C GLY A 99 -12.14 -5.88 -16.49
N TYR A 100 -13.38 -5.85 -16.97
CA TYR A 100 -14.46 -5.02 -16.46
C TYR A 100 -15.83 -5.73 -16.63
N GLY A 101 -16.84 -5.31 -15.85
CA GLY A 101 -18.20 -5.85 -15.94
C GLY A 101 -18.37 -7.24 -15.32
N SER A 102 -19.42 -7.97 -15.72
CA SER A 102 -19.81 -9.27 -15.13
C SER A 102 -18.80 -10.40 -15.37
N ARG A 103 -17.89 -10.24 -16.32
CA ARG A 103 -16.83 -11.20 -16.66
C ARG A 103 -15.45 -10.74 -16.18
N MET A 104 -15.38 -9.76 -15.28
CA MET A 104 -14.11 -9.36 -14.68
C MET A 104 -13.48 -10.50 -13.88
N CYS A 105 -12.16 -10.49 -13.75
CA CYS A 105 -11.43 -11.53 -13.01
C CYS A 105 -11.95 -11.66 -11.57
N ILE A 106 -12.45 -12.83 -11.21
CA ILE A 106 -12.92 -13.11 -9.84
C ILE A 106 -11.80 -12.97 -8.80
N GLY A 107 -10.56 -13.25 -9.21
CA GLY A 107 -9.36 -13.17 -8.38
C GLY A 107 -8.67 -11.80 -8.33
N TRP A 108 -9.26 -10.73 -8.87
CA TRP A 108 -8.55 -9.44 -9.02
C TRP A 108 -8.01 -8.87 -7.70
N LYS A 109 -8.76 -9.01 -6.60
CA LYS A 109 -8.31 -8.54 -5.27
C LYS A 109 -7.13 -9.36 -4.78
N PHE A 110 -7.19 -10.68 -4.94
CA PHE A 110 -6.14 -11.59 -4.52
C PHE A 110 -4.86 -11.33 -5.32
N ALA A 111 -4.94 -11.34 -6.65
CA ALA A 111 -3.80 -11.08 -7.53
C ALA A 111 -3.13 -9.73 -7.26
N ALA A 112 -3.91 -8.68 -7.01
CA ALA A 112 -3.37 -7.36 -6.67
C ALA A 112 -2.65 -7.34 -5.32
N GLN A 113 -3.12 -8.08 -4.32
CA GLN A 113 -2.47 -8.15 -3.01
C GLN A 113 -1.22 -9.03 -3.06
N GLU A 114 -1.31 -10.18 -3.72
CA GLU A 114 -0.18 -11.08 -3.95
C GLU A 114 0.98 -10.34 -4.63
N ALA A 115 0.69 -9.62 -5.72
CA ALA A 115 1.70 -8.84 -6.43
C ALA A 115 2.35 -7.77 -5.54
N LYS A 116 1.55 -7.06 -4.72
CA LYS A 116 2.08 -6.04 -3.79
C LYS A 116 2.98 -6.66 -2.73
N VAL A 117 2.56 -7.76 -2.12
CA VAL A 117 3.33 -8.46 -1.07
C VAL A 117 4.61 -9.04 -1.66
N ALA A 118 4.52 -9.74 -2.79
CA ALA A 118 5.68 -10.29 -3.48
C ALA A 118 6.70 -9.18 -3.83
N LEU A 119 6.27 -8.09 -4.47
CA LEU A 119 7.15 -6.98 -4.82
C LEU A 119 7.75 -6.30 -3.57
N ALA A 120 6.97 -6.08 -2.52
CA ALA A 120 7.46 -5.49 -1.29
C ALA A 120 8.54 -6.35 -0.63
N LEU A 121 8.32 -7.66 -0.53
CA LEU A 121 9.29 -8.60 0.04
C LEU A 121 10.56 -8.68 -0.80
N LEU A 122 10.42 -8.76 -2.13
CA LEU A 122 11.56 -8.77 -3.06
C LEU A 122 12.38 -7.49 -2.93
N TYR A 123 11.77 -6.30 -2.98
CA TYR A 123 12.51 -5.03 -2.94
C TYR A 123 13.04 -4.63 -1.55
N GLN A 124 12.49 -5.19 -0.47
CA GLN A 124 13.04 -5.03 0.88
C GLN A 124 14.36 -5.79 1.03
N ARG A 125 14.48 -6.97 0.43
CA ARG A 125 15.60 -7.89 0.64
C ARG A 125 16.61 -7.92 -0.50
N LEU A 126 16.20 -7.54 -1.71
CA LEU A 126 17.01 -7.68 -2.92
C LEU A 126 17.07 -6.37 -3.69
N ARG A 127 18.19 -6.18 -4.40
CA ARG A 127 18.36 -5.24 -5.50
C ARG A 127 18.56 -6.05 -6.77
N PHE A 128 17.90 -5.63 -7.86
CA PHE A 128 17.98 -6.31 -9.15
C PHE A 128 18.76 -5.47 -10.15
N GLU A 129 19.69 -6.08 -10.86
CA GLU A 129 20.43 -5.50 -11.98
C GLU A 129 20.11 -6.32 -13.24
N LEU A 130 19.74 -5.65 -14.34
CA LEU A 130 19.44 -6.32 -15.61
C LEU A 130 20.76 -6.75 -16.28
N GLU A 131 20.84 -8.00 -16.70
CA GLU A 131 21.99 -8.47 -17.48
C GLU A 131 22.04 -7.76 -18.85
N ALA A 132 23.25 -7.36 -19.26
CA ALA A 132 23.45 -6.51 -20.44
C ALA A 132 23.03 -7.19 -21.75
N GLY A 133 22.61 -6.39 -22.74
CA GLY A 133 22.29 -6.89 -24.09
C GLY A 133 20.86 -7.40 -24.31
N GLN A 134 20.03 -7.47 -23.27
CA GLN A 134 18.64 -7.97 -23.38
C GLN A 134 17.60 -6.92 -23.84
N VAL A 135 18.01 -5.67 -24.07
CA VAL A 135 17.11 -4.58 -24.50
C VAL A 135 17.33 -4.31 -25.99
N PRO A 136 16.27 -4.25 -26.83
CA PRO A 136 14.85 -4.27 -26.47
C PRO A 136 14.28 -5.68 -26.23
N LEU A 137 13.52 -5.85 -25.14
CA LEU A 137 12.74 -7.06 -24.90
C LEU A 137 11.63 -7.20 -25.94
N LEU A 138 11.58 -8.36 -26.59
CA LEU A 138 10.51 -8.76 -27.50
C LEU A 138 9.42 -9.48 -26.71
N ALA A 139 8.15 -9.19 -27.03
CA ALA A 139 7.02 -9.85 -26.42
C ALA A 139 6.57 -11.04 -27.27
N ALA A 140 6.19 -12.13 -26.61
CA ALA A 140 5.56 -13.28 -27.22
C ALA A 140 4.31 -13.66 -26.42
N THR A 141 3.29 -14.14 -27.12
CA THR A 141 2.07 -14.63 -26.49
C THR A 141 2.16 -16.15 -26.35
N ALA A 142 2.11 -16.63 -25.12
CA ALA A 142 1.88 -18.04 -24.81
C ALA A 142 0.50 -18.16 -24.13
N LEU A 143 0.43 -18.78 -22.94
CA LEU A 143 -0.77 -18.69 -22.09
C LEU A 143 -1.02 -17.25 -21.61
N THR A 144 0.04 -16.49 -21.37
CA THR A 144 0.01 -15.05 -21.04
C THR A 144 1.03 -14.30 -21.91
N LEU A 145 0.89 -12.97 -21.99
CA LEU A 145 1.87 -12.12 -22.66
C LEU A 145 3.15 -12.04 -21.82
N GLY A 146 4.29 -12.43 -22.40
CA GLY A 146 5.57 -12.44 -21.72
C GLY A 146 6.73 -12.07 -22.63
N PRO A 147 7.95 -11.94 -22.07
CA PRO A 147 9.17 -11.79 -22.87
C PRO A 147 9.45 -13.07 -23.66
N ARG A 148 9.82 -12.95 -24.94
CA ARG A 148 10.13 -14.10 -25.83
C ARG A 148 11.29 -14.94 -25.29
N ASP A 149 12.35 -14.28 -24.84
CA ASP A 149 13.63 -14.90 -24.49
C ASP A 149 13.92 -14.87 -22.97
N GLY A 150 12.89 -14.55 -22.17
CA GLY A 150 13.02 -14.33 -20.72
C GLY A 150 13.54 -12.93 -20.35
N VAL A 151 13.74 -12.71 -19.04
CA VAL A 151 14.41 -11.52 -18.49
C VAL A 151 15.37 -11.99 -17.40
N TRP A 152 16.66 -11.91 -17.68
CA TRP A 152 17.72 -12.35 -16.77
C TRP A 152 18.18 -11.19 -15.88
N LEU A 153 18.14 -11.42 -14.56
CA LEU A 153 18.42 -10.42 -13.53
C LEU A 153 19.49 -10.96 -12.56
N LEU A 154 20.46 -10.13 -12.21
CA LEU A 154 21.35 -10.36 -11.08
C LEU A 154 20.67 -9.83 -9.79
N ALA A 155 20.39 -10.73 -8.84
CA ALA A 155 19.81 -10.37 -7.54
C ALA A 155 20.90 -10.23 -6.48
N ARG A 156 21.08 -9.03 -5.94
CA ARG A 156 22.01 -8.74 -4.82
C ARG A 156 21.25 -8.53 -3.53
N ALA A 157 21.73 -9.10 -2.42
CA ALA A 157 21.14 -8.85 -1.11
C ALA A 157 21.19 -7.36 -0.74
N ARG A 158 20.11 -6.86 -0.16
CA ARG A 158 20.01 -5.50 0.39
C ARG A 158 20.29 -5.58 1.88
N ASN A 159 21.30 -4.86 2.36
CA ASN A 159 21.63 -4.83 3.79
C ASN A 159 20.40 -4.39 4.60
N ALA A 160 20.03 -5.21 5.58
CA ALA A 160 18.94 -4.88 6.49
C ALA A 160 19.38 -3.70 7.37
N SER A 161 18.80 -2.54 7.12
CA SER A 161 18.94 -1.40 8.01
C SER A 161 18.22 -1.71 9.33
N SER A 162 18.96 -1.81 10.43
CA SER A 162 18.50 -2.20 11.78
C SER A 162 17.56 -1.20 12.46
N TRP A 163 17.09 -0.16 11.75
CA TRP A 163 16.28 0.92 12.31
C TRP A 163 14.97 0.44 12.92
N LEU A 164 14.37 -0.65 12.43
CA LEU A 164 13.17 -1.26 13.00
C LEU A 164 13.42 -1.89 14.37
N LEU A 165 14.56 -2.55 14.56
CA LEU A 165 14.97 -3.07 15.86
C LEU A 165 15.26 -1.91 16.83
N MET A 166 15.90 -0.83 16.33
CA MET A 166 16.15 0.37 17.13
C MET A 166 14.84 1.11 17.52
N LEU A 167 13.87 1.19 16.61
CA LEU A 167 12.57 1.83 16.88
C LEU A 167 11.72 0.99 17.84
N LEU A 168 11.66 -0.33 17.64
CA LEU A 168 10.97 -1.25 18.56
C LEU A 168 11.60 -1.21 19.96
N LEU A 169 12.93 -1.20 20.05
CA LEU A 169 13.65 -1.05 21.32
C LEU A 169 13.33 0.30 21.99
N SER A 170 13.28 1.40 21.21
CA SER A 170 12.97 2.74 21.74
C SER A 170 11.54 2.87 22.24
N VAL A 171 10.56 2.31 21.52
CA VAL A 171 9.15 2.31 21.95
C VAL A 171 8.96 1.43 23.18
N HIS A 172 9.61 0.26 23.22
CA HIS A 172 9.56 -0.62 24.38
C HIS A 172 10.17 0.03 25.63
N LEU A 173 11.32 0.70 25.49
CA LEU A 173 11.94 1.49 26.56
C LEU A 173 11.04 2.64 27.04
N LEU A 174 10.37 3.35 26.12
CA LEU A 174 9.45 4.43 26.46
C LEU A 174 8.20 3.92 27.19
N LEU A 175 7.67 2.75 26.79
CA LEU A 175 6.54 2.11 27.44
C LEU A 175 6.89 1.63 28.86
N LEU A 176 8.08 1.04 29.03
CA LEU A 176 8.62 0.65 30.34
C LEU A 176 8.81 1.88 31.24
N LEU A 177 9.34 2.98 30.71
CA LEU A 177 9.47 4.24 31.43
C LEU A 177 8.11 4.76 31.90
N LEU A 178 7.10 4.78 31.02
CA LEU A 178 5.75 5.23 31.37
C LEU A 178 5.08 4.33 32.42
N LEU A 179 5.27 3.01 32.35
CA LEU A 179 4.77 2.08 33.37
C LEU A 179 5.42 2.28 34.74
N LEU A 180 6.70 2.68 34.79
CA LEU A 180 7.40 3.01 36.04
C LEU A 180 6.97 4.36 36.64
N LEU A 181 6.40 5.27 35.85
CA LEU A 181 5.93 6.59 36.29
C LEU A 181 4.47 6.62 36.76
N VAL A 182 3.69 5.55 36.56
CA VAL A 182 2.31 5.43 37.04
C VAL A 182 2.34 4.62 38.35
N PRO A 183 2.25 5.27 39.54
CA PRO A 183 2.23 4.57 40.82
C PRO A 183 0.91 3.82 41.07
#